data_AF-A0A485LJT6-F1
#
_entry.id   AF-A0A485LJT6-F1
#
_cell.length_a   1.000
_cell.length_b   1.000
_cell.length_c   1.000
_cell.angle_alpha   90.00
_cell.angle_beta   90.00
_cell.angle_gamma   90.00
#
_symmetry.space_group_name_H-M   'P 1'
#
loop_
_entity.id
_entity.type
_entity.pdbx_description
1 polymer ?
#
loop_
_entity_poly.entity_id
_entity_poly.type
_entity_poly.pdbx_seq_one_letter_code
_entity_poly.pdbx_strand_id
1 'polypeptide(L)'
;MRCHYEVLQVERDISTGDLRKAFFKLALKWHPDKIKDGQDVEEATQIFQEIQSAYEVLSDPQERAWYDDHRDQILRGDDGTHNGDEDDDRFDVMRYFSTSAYAGFKDDDQGFYAVYRRVFEEIDALDRDARGDARLAPAFGTSKSDVPLAFYDYWRAYMTDQSFSWLDQYKTTDAPNREIRRLMEKDNKKLRDAGKKTFSANVRALVDFVRKRDKRMIKYLKEKEEAKAAAAAEKEKAAAERKAAFEAEKAAFQAAWEAEEESSHTAALLREEVERRQAKAEVVVLVCDLCKKEFKSEKQVQNHLGSKKHREQMILAGLDPAELDELLALEQQESAKPTSPYADDAYDSEAEAAADAARKAAAAASAKSQAVSAEEEEAKRRDREDKEKKAAEKRQERKEKRKTQKKDTPPPAPTAAASAAPAAVAPKGKSKGKAAVVDDDDEFGCGSCPMTFPTLKMLQKHLKKERHEERA
;
A
#
# COMPACT_ATOMS: atom_id res chain seq x y z
N MET A 1 -10.50 -2.92 41.26
CA MET A 1 -10.66 -3.92 40.15
C MET A 1 -9.39 -4.77 40.00
N ARG A 2 -9.40 -6.00 39.46
CA ARG A 2 -8.18 -6.81 39.23
C ARG A 2 -7.53 -6.55 37.86
N CYS A 3 -6.20 -6.59 37.79
CA CYS A 3 -5.46 -6.45 36.53
C CYS A 3 -5.58 -7.70 35.65
N HIS A 4 -5.78 -7.52 34.35
CA HIS A 4 -5.88 -8.63 33.39
C HIS A 4 -4.63 -9.54 33.36
N TYR A 5 -3.43 -8.99 33.52
CA TYR A 5 -2.18 -9.78 33.62
C TYR A 5 -2.13 -10.62 34.91
N GLU A 6 -2.64 -10.11 36.03
CA GLU A 6 -2.68 -10.81 37.32
C GLU A 6 -3.76 -11.91 37.32
N VAL A 7 -4.93 -11.64 36.73
CA VAL A 7 -6.01 -12.62 36.50
C VAL A 7 -5.53 -13.80 35.64
N LEU A 8 -4.77 -13.53 34.59
CA LEU A 8 -4.18 -14.55 33.72
C LEU A 8 -2.88 -15.17 34.26
N GLN A 9 -2.35 -14.66 35.38
CA GLN A 9 -1.11 -15.12 36.02
C GLN A 9 0.11 -15.07 35.08
N VAL A 10 0.29 -13.94 34.38
CA VAL A 10 1.31 -13.72 33.35
C VAL A 10 2.04 -12.38 33.51
N GLU A 11 3.27 -12.31 33.01
CA GLU A 11 4.06 -11.08 32.98
C GLU A 11 3.61 -10.14 31.85
N ARG A 12 3.94 -8.84 31.98
CA ARG A 12 3.52 -7.78 31.04
C ARG A 12 4.08 -7.94 29.64
N ASP A 13 5.28 -8.52 29.50
CA ASP A 13 5.97 -8.69 28.22
C ASP A 13 5.60 -10.00 27.50
N ILE A 14 4.54 -10.70 27.94
CA ILE A 14 4.18 -12.02 27.41
C ILE A 14 3.80 -12.01 25.92
N SER A 15 4.29 -13.03 25.20
CA SER A 15 3.95 -13.29 23.80
C SER A 15 2.47 -13.67 23.64
N THR A 16 1.87 -13.36 22.49
CA THR A 16 0.49 -13.77 22.17
C THR A 16 0.31 -15.29 22.16
N GLY A 17 1.36 -16.03 21.80
CA GLY A 17 1.38 -17.49 21.82
C GLY A 17 1.36 -18.08 23.22
N ASP A 18 2.02 -17.44 24.19
CA ASP A 18 2.07 -17.90 25.59
C ASP A 18 0.87 -17.39 26.41
N LEU A 19 0.39 -16.18 26.13
CA LEU A 19 -0.88 -15.67 26.64
C LEU A 19 -2.04 -16.65 26.36
N ARG A 20 -2.11 -17.18 25.14
CA ARG A 20 -3.10 -18.19 24.74
C ARG A 20 -2.92 -19.52 25.50
N LYS A 21 -1.69 -19.93 25.81
CA LYS A 21 -1.41 -21.12 26.64
C LYS A 21 -1.85 -20.90 28.10
N ALA A 22 -1.62 -19.71 28.66
CA ALA A 22 -2.04 -19.35 30.00
C ALA A 22 -3.58 -19.34 30.12
N PHE A 23 -4.26 -18.68 29.18
CA PHE A 23 -5.72 -18.70 29.08
C PHE A 23 -6.27 -20.13 29.04
N PHE A 24 -5.79 -21.01 28.16
CA PHE A 24 -6.30 -22.39 28.10
C PHE A 24 -6.06 -23.19 29.41
N LYS A 25 -4.93 -22.99 30.10
CA LYS A 25 -4.65 -23.63 31.39
C LYS A 25 -5.63 -23.18 32.48
N LEU A 26 -5.93 -21.88 32.54
CA LEU A 26 -6.82 -21.30 33.55
C LEU A 26 -8.30 -21.55 33.23
N ALA A 27 -8.71 -21.44 31.97
CA ALA A 27 -10.04 -21.82 31.52
C ALA A 27 -10.32 -23.30 31.86
N LEU A 28 -9.38 -24.22 31.58
CA LEU A 28 -9.50 -25.65 31.95
C LEU A 28 -9.33 -25.94 33.45
N LYS A 29 -9.06 -24.92 34.29
CA LYS A 29 -9.06 -25.03 35.76
C LYS A 29 -10.38 -24.56 36.36
N TRP A 30 -10.96 -23.49 35.81
CA TRP A 30 -12.17 -22.83 36.29
C TRP A 30 -13.43 -23.12 35.46
N HIS A 31 -13.37 -24.05 34.51
CA HIS A 31 -14.53 -24.48 33.73
C HIS A 31 -15.57 -25.16 34.64
N PRO A 32 -16.86 -24.75 34.64
CA PRO A 32 -17.84 -25.21 35.61
C PRO A 32 -18.05 -26.74 35.60
N ASP A 33 -18.06 -27.37 34.42
CA ASP A 33 -18.17 -28.84 34.22
C ASP A 33 -17.06 -29.67 34.91
N LYS A 34 -15.95 -29.03 35.31
CA LYS A 34 -14.79 -29.70 35.93
C LYS A 34 -14.71 -29.49 37.44
N ILE A 35 -15.64 -28.72 38.00
CA ILE A 35 -15.65 -28.35 39.41
C ILE A 35 -16.56 -29.33 40.16
N LYS A 36 -16.07 -29.81 41.30
CA LYS A 36 -16.72 -30.88 42.05
C LYS A 36 -17.89 -30.34 42.85
N ASP A 37 -18.95 -31.14 42.96
CA ASP A 37 -20.11 -30.86 43.79
C ASP A 37 -19.68 -30.46 45.21
N GLY A 38 -19.96 -29.21 45.59
CA GLY A 38 -19.59 -28.63 46.89
C GLY A 38 -18.48 -27.57 46.88
N GLN A 39 -17.88 -27.25 45.73
CA GLN A 39 -17.25 -25.94 45.53
C GLN A 39 -18.25 -24.96 44.92
N ASP A 40 -18.07 -23.66 45.18
CA ASP A 40 -19.01 -22.64 44.73
C ASP A 40 -18.92 -22.42 43.20
N VAL A 41 -19.98 -22.84 42.52
CA VAL A 41 -20.09 -22.77 41.05
C VAL A 41 -20.25 -21.32 40.59
N GLU A 42 -20.78 -20.43 41.45
CA GLU A 42 -20.96 -19.02 41.13
C GLU A 42 -19.63 -18.27 41.16
N GLU A 43 -18.80 -18.46 42.21
CA GLU A 43 -17.44 -17.91 42.27
C GLU A 43 -16.60 -18.33 41.06
N ALA A 44 -16.64 -19.63 40.72
CA ALA A 44 -15.89 -20.15 39.59
C ALA A 44 -16.38 -19.59 38.24
N THR A 45 -17.69 -19.41 38.09
CA THR A 45 -18.29 -18.80 36.90
C THR A 45 -17.86 -17.34 36.75
N GLN A 46 -17.78 -16.58 37.85
CA GLN A 46 -17.26 -15.21 37.85
C GLN A 46 -15.76 -15.17 37.49
N ILE A 47 -14.95 -16.03 38.11
CA ILE A 47 -13.50 -16.13 37.81
C ILE A 47 -13.27 -16.55 36.35
N PHE A 48 -14.08 -17.45 35.79
CA PHE A 48 -14.03 -17.82 34.38
C PHE A 48 -14.36 -16.65 33.46
N GLN A 49 -15.36 -15.83 33.80
CA GLN A 49 -15.70 -14.61 33.06
C GLN A 49 -14.59 -13.54 33.13
N GLU A 50 -13.93 -13.37 34.28
CA GLU A 50 -12.74 -12.52 34.42
C GLU A 50 -11.55 -13.02 33.57
N ILE A 51 -11.31 -14.33 33.55
CA ILE A 51 -10.26 -14.95 32.71
C ILE A 51 -10.56 -14.74 31.23
N GLN A 52 -11.84 -14.84 30.82
CA GLN A 52 -12.24 -14.56 29.45
C GLN A 52 -12.08 -13.07 29.10
N SER A 53 -12.55 -12.14 29.94
CA SER A 53 -12.44 -10.70 29.66
C SER A 53 -10.97 -10.26 29.57
N ALA A 54 -10.14 -10.73 30.50
CA ALA A 54 -8.71 -10.48 30.50
C ALA A 54 -8.01 -11.01 29.24
N TYR A 55 -8.38 -12.20 28.77
CA TYR A 55 -7.83 -12.75 27.52
C TYR A 55 -8.32 -12.00 26.28
N GLU A 56 -9.61 -11.64 26.21
CA GLU A 56 -10.16 -10.87 25.09
C GLU A 56 -9.37 -9.56 24.90
N VAL A 57 -9.27 -8.74 25.95
CA VAL A 57 -8.58 -7.44 25.93
C VAL A 57 -7.09 -7.59 25.60
N LEU A 58 -6.40 -8.56 26.21
CA LEU A 58 -4.95 -8.75 25.99
C LEU A 58 -4.61 -9.47 24.67
N SER A 59 -5.58 -10.07 23.98
CA SER A 59 -5.36 -10.82 22.73
C SER A 59 -5.32 -9.94 21.47
N ASP A 60 -6.06 -8.82 21.46
CA ASP A 60 -6.01 -7.82 20.39
C ASP A 60 -4.90 -6.80 20.70
N PRO A 61 -3.86 -6.65 19.84
CA PRO A 61 -2.77 -5.70 20.10
C PRO A 61 -3.22 -4.25 20.29
N GLN A 62 -4.34 -3.84 19.69
CA GLN A 62 -4.91 -2.49 19.86
C GLN A 62 -5.61 -2.32 21.22
N GLU A 63 -6.34 -3.34 21.67
CA GLU A 63 -7.02 -3.31 22.98
C GLU A 63 -6.01 -3.48 24.12
N ARG A 64 -4.96 -4.31 23.94
CA ARG A 64 -3.84 -4.45 24.87
C ARG A 64 -3.06 -3.15 25.04
N ALA A 65 -2.63 -2.50 23.95
CA ALA A 65 -1.89 -1.25 24.04
C ALA A 65 -2.71 -0.14 24.72
N TRP A 66 -4.00 -0.03 24.39
CA TRP A 66 -4.88 0.96 25.01
C TRP A 66 -5.17 0.64 26.49
N TYR A 67 -5.28 -0.65 26.86
CA TYR A 67 -5.35 -1.08 28.27
C TYR A 67 -4.05 -0.78 29.02
N ASP A 68 -2.87 -1.03 28.43
CA ASP A 68 -1.58 -0.73 29.04
C ASP A 68 -1.38 0.78 29.27
N ASP A 69 -1.80 1.63 28.32
CA ASP A 69 -1.77 3.10 28.44
C ASP A 69 -2.65 3.65 29.58
N HIS A 70 -3.77 2.96 29.90
CA HIS A 70 -4.76 3.44 30.87
C HIS A 70 -4.96 2.53 32.10
N ARG A 71 -4.14 1.48 32.25
CA ARG A 71 -4.23 0.46 33.32
C ARG A 71 -4.41 1.10 34.69
N ASP A 72 -3.61 2.11 34.99
CA ASP A 72 -3.58 2.74 36.30
C ASP A 72 -4.79 3.65 36.58
N GLN A 73 -5.61 3.96 35.57
CA GLN A 73 -6.93 4.59 35.76
C GLN A 73 -7.96 3.49 36.06
N ILE A 74 -8.00 2.44 35.23
CA ILE A 74 -8.92 1.29 35.36
C ILE A 74 -8.77 0.59 36.72
N LEU A 75 -7.54 0.48 37.25
CA LEU A 75 -7.27 -0.21 38.51
C LEU A 75 -7.41 0.67 39.77
N ARG A 76 -7.47 2.00 39.64
CA ARG A 76 -7.80 2.91 40.75
C ARG A 76 -9.29 2.92 41.10
N GLY A 77 -10.12 2.19 40.35
CA GLY A 77 -11.50 1.94 40.70
C GLY A 77 -11.64 1.16 42.02
N ASP A 78 -11.97 1.91 43.07
CA ASP A 78 -12.32 1.51 44.44
C ASP A 78 -11.17 0.98 45.31
N ASP A 79 -10.24 1.86 45.69
CA ASP A 79 -9.68 1.84 47.05
C ASP A 79 -10.63 2.67 47.93
N GLY A 80 -11.46 2.00 48.74
CA GLY A 80 -12.58 2.59 49.51
C GLY A 80 -12.20 3.58 50.63
N THR A 81 -11.01 4.19 50.59
CA THR A 81 -10.64 5.33 51.43
C THR A 81 -11.33 6.61 50.94
N HIS A 82 -12.63 6.74 51.24
CA HIS A 82 -13.31 8.04 51.26
C HIS A 82 -12.63 8.97 52.28
N ASN A 83 -11.64 9.72 51.82
CA ASN A 83 -11.42 11.07 52.33
C ASN A 83 -12.51 11.94 51.71
N GLY A 84 -13.26 12.67 52.53
CA GLY A 84 -14.53 13.28 52.14
C GLY A 84 -14.40 14.57 51.35
N ASP A 85 -13.94 14.47 50.10
CA ASP A 85 -14.05 15.54 49.10
C ASP A 85 -15.23 15.19 48.16
N GLU A 86 -16.30 15.98 48.18
CA GLU A 86 -17.64 15.65 47.64
C GLU A 86 -17.76 15.80 46.10
N ASP A 87 -16.67 15.57 45.35
CA ASP A 87 -16.48 16.18 44.02
C ASP A 87 -16.09 15.19 42.89
N ASP A 88 -16.09 13.86 43.11
CA ASP A 88 -15.57 12.89 42.11
C ASP A 88 -16.57 11.82 41.61
N ASP A 89 -17.88 12.10 41.66
CA ASP A 89 -18.94 11.37 40.91
C ASP A 89 -18.85 11.62 39.38
N ARG A 90 -17.66 11.52 38.80
CA ARG A 90 -17.40 11.80 37.38
C ARG A 90 -17.62 10.54 36.55
N PHE A 91 -18.28 10.69 35.40
CA PHE A 91 -18.58 9.57 34.52
C PHE A 91 -17.31 8.95 33.91
N ASP A 92 -16.84 7.85 34.51
CA ASP A 92 -15.74 7.07 33.98
C ASP A 92 -16.18 6.14 32.83
N VAL A 93 -15.82 6.53 31.62
CA VAL A 93 -15.99 5.72 30.39
C VAL A 93 -15.18 4.42 30.46
N MET A 94 -14.06 4.40 31.21
CA MET A 94 -13.07 3.32 31.19
C MET A 94 -13.60 2.02 31.81
N ARG A 95 -14.40 2.12 32.87
CA ARG A 95 -15.13 1.02 33.52
C ARG A 95 -15.89 0.12 32.53
N TYR A 96 -16.37 0.66 31.42
CA TYR A 96 -17.23 -0.04 30.46
C TYR A 96 -16.47 -0.79 29.34
N PHE A 97 -15.14 -0.79 29.35
CA PHE A 97 -14.30 -1.56 28.43
C PHE A 97 -14.04 -3.01 28.87
N SER A 98 -14.51 -3.43 30.03
CA SER A 98 -14.43 -4.84 30.43
C SER A 98 -15.60 -5.65 29.86
N THR A 99 -15.34 -6.86 29.35
CA THR A 99 -16.41 -7.84 29.05
C THR A 99 -17.21 -8.22 30.30
N SER A 100 -16.69 -7.98 31.51
CA SER A 100 -17.42 -8.15 32.78
C SER A 100 -18.39 -6.99 33.10
N ALA A 101 -18.46 -5.94 32.28
CA ALA A 101 -19.41 -4.84 32.46
C ALA A 101 -20.85 -5.22 32.04
N TYR A 102 -21.06 -6.38 31.40
CA TYR A 102 -22.38 -6.84 30.96
C TYR A 102 -22.54 -8.37 31.02
N ALA A 103 -23.72 -8.83 31.41
CA ALA A 103 -24.12 -10.23 31.48
C ALA A 103 -24.75 -10.72 30.16
N GLY A 104 -23.91 -10.94 29.15
CA GLY A 104 -24.34 -11.54 27.87
C GLY A 104 -25.16 -10.62 26.95
N PHE A 105 -25.71 -11.19 25.87
CA PHE A 105 -26.26 -10.44 24.72
C PHE A 105 -27.80 -10.44 24.69
N LYS A 106 -28.44 -10.09 25.80
CA LYS A 106 -29.89 -9.90 25.91
C LYS A 106 -30.25 -8.42 26.18
N ASP A 107 -31.55 -8.12 26.16
CA ASP A 107 -32.11 -6.82 26.57
C ASP A 107 -32.45 -6.76 28.08
N ASP A 108 -32.02 -7.75 28.88
CA ASP A 108 -32.10 -7.74 30.35
C ASP A 108 -31.28 -6.56 30.92
N ASP A 109 -31.55 -6.08 32.14
CA ASP A 109 -30.95 -4.82 32.68
C ASP A 109 -29.41 -4.80 32.69
N GLN A 110 -28.79 -5.95 32.97
CA GLN A 110 -27.33 -6.15 32.95
C GLN A 110 -26.82 -6.64 31.59
N GLY A 111 -27.69 -6.87 30.61
CA GLY A 111 -27.33 -7.31 29.27
C GLY A 111 -26.68 -6.21 28.43
N PHE A 112 -25.87 -6.62 27.45
CA PHE A 112 -25.09 -5.77 26.55
C PHE A 112 -25.88 -4.56 26.01
N TYR A 113 -27.10 -4.77 25.54
CA TYR A 113 -27.91 -3.71 24.92
C TYR A 113 -28.62 -2.79 25.92
N ALA A 114 -28.65 -3.13 27.21
CA ALA A 114 -29.16 -2.27 28.28
C ALA A 114 -28.04 -1.47 28.94
N VAL A 115 -26.87 -2.10 29.19
CA VAL A 115 -25.69 -1.43 29.76
C VAL A 115 -25.17 -0.34 28.84
N TYR A 116 -24.80 -0.69 27.59
CA TYR A 116 -24.20 0.31 26.68
C TYR A 116 -25.19 1.40 26.27
N ARG A 117 -26.48 1.10 26.21
CA ARG A 117 -27.52 2.10 25.96
C ARG A 117 -27.54 3.17 27.06
N ARG A 118 -27.59 2.76 28.33
CA ARG A 118 -27.55 3.68 29.48
C ARG A 118 -26.28 4.53 29.46
N VAL A 119 -25.12 3.91 29.20
CA VAL A 119 -23.82 4.60 29.03
C VAL A 119 -23.87 5.71 27.97
N PHE A 120 -24.40 5.44 26.77
CA PHE A 120 -24.46 6.46 25.71
C PHE A 120 -25.56 7.50 25.93
N GLU A 121 -26.66 7.14 26.61
CA GLU A 121 -27.71 8.08 27.04
C GLU A 121 -27.20 9.02 28.16
N GLU A 122 -26.34 8.53 29.05
CA GLU A 122 -25.70 9.30 30.13
C GLU A 122 -24.63 10.26 29.58
N ILE A 123 -23.79 9.82 28.63
CA ILE A 123 -22.83 10.69 27.93
C ILE A 123 -23.55 11.81 27.16
N ASP A 124 -24.65 11.51 26.45
CA ASP A 124 -25.45 12.54 25.76
C ASP A 124 -26.16 13.47 26.74
N ALA A 125 -26.62 12.99 27.91
CA ALA A 125 -27.20 13.85 28.95
C ALA A 125 -26.18 14.88 29.46
N LEU A 126 -24.97 14.44 29.81
CA LEU A 126 -23.89 15.32 30.29
C LEU A 126 -23.49 16.39 29.25
N ASP A 127 -23.46 16.03 27.97
CA ASP A 127 -23.20 17.01 26.91
C ASP A 127 -24.42 17.91 26.61
N ARG A 128 -25.65 17.41 26.72
CA ARG A 128 -26.88 18.22 26.54
C ARG A 128 -27.01 19.30 27.60
N ASP A 129 -26.71 18.97 28.86
CA ASP A 129 -26.68 19.92 29.96
C ASP A 129 -25.55 20.96 29.77
N ALA A 130 -24.41 20.55 29.21
CA ALA A 130 -23.32 21.46 28.83
C ALA A 130 -23.64 22.34 27.60
N ARG A 131 -24.38 21.83 26.61
CA ARG A 131 -24.89 22.58 25.44
C ARG A 131 -26.01 23.55 25.82
N GLY A 132 -26.81 23.20 26.83
CA GLY A 132 -28.10 23.84 27.10
C GLY A 132 -29.13 23.59 25.99
N ASP A 133 -29.07 22.44 25.29
CA ASP A 133 -29.95 22.16 24.16
C ASP A 133 -30.63 20.78 24.19
N ALA A 134 -31.68 20.66 23.36
CA ALA A 134 -32.49 19.46 23.22
C ALA A 134 -32.04 18.57 22.03
N ARG A 135 -30.79 18.68 21.58
CA ARG A 135 -30.27 17.77 20.55
C ARG A 135 -29.93 16.44 21.19
N LEU A 136 -30.69 15.42 20.81
CA LEU A 136 -30.47 14.02 21.21
C LEU A 136 -29.45 13.36 20.29
N ALA A 137 -28.53 12.58 20.86
CA ALA A 137 -27.76 11.61 20.10
C ALA A 137 -28.69 10.50 19.52
N PRO A 138 -28.31 9.82 18.41
CA PRO A 138 -29.04 8.65 17.95
C PRO A 138 -28.98 7.54 19.01
N ALA A 139 -30.08 6.82 19.22
CA ALA A 139 -30.18 5.76 20.23
C ALA A 139 -29.54 4.43 19.78
N PHE A 140 -29.10 3.62 20.75
CA PHE A 140 -28.42 2.33 20.51
C PHE A 140 -29.36 1.17 20.10
N GLY A 141 -30.67 1.32 20.35
CA GLY A 141 -31.66 0.29 20.08
C GLY A 141 -31.58 -0.93 21.03
N THR A 142 -32.16 -2.04 20.60
CA THR A 142 -32.31 -3.30 21.36
C THR A 142 -31.66 -4.47 20.64
N SER A 143 -31.58 -5.64 21.27
CA SER A 143 -31.11 -6.87 20.61
C SER A 143 -31.95 -7.26 19.38
N LYS A 144 -33.18 -6.73 19.26
CA LYS A 144 -34.13 -7.01 18.17
C LYS A 144 -34.21 -5.89 17.11
N SER A 145 -33.61 -4.72 17.33
CA SER A 145 -33.59 -3.66 16.32
C SER A 145 -32.54 -3.96 15.24
N ASP A 146 -32.72 -3.37 14.06
CA ASP A 146 -31.68 -3.36 13.03
C ASP A 146 -30.38 -2.71 13.52
N VAL A 147 -29.30 -2.95 12.77
CA VAL A 147 -27.97 -2.37 13.05
C VAL A 147 -28.07 -0.85 13.02
N PRO A 148 -27.77 -0.14 14.13
CA PRO A 148 -27.96 1.30 14.20
C PRO A 148 -26.75 2.00 13.54
N LEU A 149 -26.69 1.98 12.21
CA LEU A 149 -25.56 2.56 11.45
C LEU A 149 -25.37 4.05 11.79
N ALA A 150 -26.46 4.82 11.84
CA ALA A 150 -26.44 6.24 12.21
C ALA A 150 -25.94 6.50 13.64
N PHE A 151 -26.17 5.58 14.59
CA PHE A 151 -25.55 5.63 15.92
C PHE A 151 -24.04 5.51 15.80
N TYR A 152 -23.55 4.48 15.10
CA TYR A 152 -22.10 4.25 14.99
C TYR A 152 -21.39 5.36 14.20
N ASP A 153 -22.01 5.92 13.17
CA ASP A 153 -21.44 7.02 12.40
C ASP A 153 -21.39 8.33 13.21
N TYR A 154 -22.43 8.64 13.99
CA TYR A 154 -22.43 9.78 14.93
C TYR A 154 -21.39 9.58 16.04
N TRP A 155 -21.44 8.46 16.76
CA TRP A 155 -20.61 8.24 17.93
C TRP A 155 -19.12 8.00 17.61
N ARG A 156 -18.78 7.58 16.38
CA ARG A 156 -17.38 7.59 15.89
C ARG A 156 -16.88 8.99 15.53
N ALA A 157 -17.77 9.94 15.24
CA ALA A 157 -17.44 11.36 15.04
C ALA A 157 -17.54 12.21 16.31
N TYR A 158 -18.02 11.62 17.42
CA TYR A 158 -18.30 12.27 18.71
C TYR A 158 -17.21 13.25 19.20
N MET A 159 -17.64 14.35 19.83
CA MET A 159 -16.81 15.26 20.62
C MET A 159 -17.64 15.78 21.80
N THR A 160 -17.03 15.86 22.98
CA THR A 160 -17.72 16.38 24.18
C THR A 160 -17.83 17.91 24.20
N ASP A 161 -19.03 18.37 24.54
CA ASP A 161 -19.37 19.77 24.75
C ASP A 161 -19.05 20.23 26.18
N GLN A 162 -19.07 19.34 27.18
CA GLN A 162 -18.74 19.59 28.59
C GLN A 162 -17.54 20.53 28.80
N SER A 163 -17.61 21.42 29.80
CA SER A 163 -16.61 22.50 29.95
C SER A 163 -15.19 22.01 30.23
N PHE A 164 -15.02 20.92 30.99
CA PHE A 164 -13.77 20.48 31.64
C PHE A 164 -13.16 21.51 32.60
N SER A 165 -13.95 22.48 33.09
CA SER A 165 -13.46 23.57 33.96
C SER A 165 -12.96 23.14 35.34
N TRP A 166 -13.16 21.88 35.74
CA TRP A 166 -12.55 21.28 36.93
C TRP A 166 -11.06 20.95 36.72
N LEU A 167 -10.57 20.91 35.48
CA LEU A 167 -9.14 20.75 35.16
C LEU A 167 -8.36 22.09 35.20
N ASP A 168 -8.99 23.19 35.61
CA ASP A 168 -8.36 24.50 35.75
C ASP A 168 -7.44 24.55 36.98
N GLN A 169 -6.15 24.24 36.79
CA GLN A 169 -5.13 24.30 37.85
C GLN A 169 -4.98 25.69 38.48
N TYR A 170 -5.28 26.76 37.75
CA TYR A 170 -5.03 28.14 38.17
C TYR A 170 -6.31 28.97 38.31
N LYS A 171 -6.58 29.53 39.49
CA LYS A 171 -7.67 30.49 39.69
C LYS A 171 -7.33 31.84 39.06
N THR A 172 -7.94 32.16 37.92
CA THR A 172 -7.60 33.36 37.11
C THR A 172 -7.92 34.69 37.82
N THR A 173 -8.75 34.66 38.86
CA THR A 173 -8.96 35.74 39.83
C THR A 173 -7.66 36.17 40.51
N ASP A 174 -6.85 35.19 40.91
CA ASP A 174 -5.72 35.35 41.84
C ASP A 174 -4.45 35.86 41.14
N ALA A 175 -4.53 36.07 39.82
CA ALA A 175 -3.46 36.54 38.96
C ALA A 175 -2.98 37.95 39.34
N PRO A 176 -1.70 38.16 39.72
CA PRO A 176 -1.19 39.47 40.16
C PRO A 176 -1.23 40.57 39.11
N ASN A 177 -1.22 40.21 37.81
CA ASN A 177 -1.34 41.17 36.71
C ASN A 177 -2.03 40.54 35.48
N ARG A 178 -2.33 41.37 34.48
CA ARG A 178 -3.02 40.98 33.23
C ARG A 178 -2.25 39.95 32.41
N GLU A 179 -0.93 39.91 32.49
CA GLU A 179 -0.08 39.02 31.69
C GLU A 179 -0.02 37.63 32.30
N ILE A 180 0.18 37.54 33.61
CA ILE A 180 0.08 36.31 34.39
C ILE A 180 -1.33 35.72 34.26
N ARG A 181 -2.40 36.56 34.30
CA ARG A 181 -3.77 36.08 34.06
C ARG A 181 -3.92 35.41 32.70
N ARG A 182 -3.38 36.01 31.64
CA ARG A 182 -3.40 35.43 30.28
C ARG A 182 -2.60 34.14 30.15
N LEU A 183 -1.53 33.97 30.94
CA LEU A 183 -0.79 32.71 31.02
C LEU A 183 -1.60 31.63 31.75
N MET A 184 -2.19 31.96 32.90
CA MET A 184 -3.09 31.06 33.65
C MET A 184 -4.31 30.64 32.81
N GLU A 185 -4.99 31.59 32.14
CA GLU A 185 -6.09 31.33 31.20
C GLU A 185 -5.66 30.40 30.04
N LYS A 186 -4.46 30.60 29.49
CA LYS A 186 -3.90 29.80 28.40
C LYS A 186 -3.55 28.38 28.86
N ASP A 187 -2.99 28.23 30.06
CA ASP A 187 -2.56 26.94 30.58
C ASP A 187 -3.75 26.12 31.10
N ASN A 188 -4.71 26.74 31.78
CA ASN A 188 -6.02 26.13 32.03
C ASN A 188 -6.68 25.69 30.72
N LYS A 189 -6.68 26.54 29.68
CA LYS A 189 -7.22 26.14 28.36
C LYS A 189 -6.51 24.89 27.81
N LYS A 190 -5.18 24.76 27.92
CA LYS A 190 -4.48 23.52 27.51
C LYS A 190 -5.00 22.31 28.28
N LEU A 191 -5.21 22.44 29.59
CA LEU A 191 -5.70 21.35 30.45
C LEU A 191 -7.12 20.93 30.05
N ARG A 192 -8.03 21.90 29.82
CA ARG A 192 -9.39 21.63 29.30
C ARG A 192 -9.39 21.03 27.91
N ASP A 193 -8.63 21.59 26.97
CA ASP A 193 -8.52 21.09 25.59
C ASP A 193 -7.91 19.67 25.57
N ALA A 194 -6.99 19.35 26.50
CA ALA A 194 -6.45 18.00 26.68
C ALA A 194 -7.49 17.03 27.27
N GLY A 195 -8.21 17.41 28.32
CA GLY A 195 -9.28 16.59 28.93
C GLY A 195 -10.43 16.30 27.97
N LYS A 196 -10.92 17.31 27.26
CA LYS A 196 -11.89 17.15 26.16
C LYS A 196 -11.39 16.15 25.11
N LYS A 197 -10.09 16.20 24.77
CA LYS A 197 -9.47 15.31 23.78
C LYS A 197 -9.35 13.87 24.29
N THR A 198 -8.91 13.64 25.52
CA THR A 198 -8.80 12.28 26.09
C THR A 198 -10.18 11.65 26.27
N PHE A 199 -11.14 12.36 26.89
CA PHE A 199 -12.51 11.88 27.04
C PHE A 199 -13.15 11.54 25.68
N SER A 200 -13.08 12.46 24.70
CA SER A 200 -13.62 12.18 23.36
C SER A 200 -12.89 11.04 22.63
N ALA A 201 -11.60 10.80 22.92
CA ALA A 201 -10.89 9.64 22.37
C ALA A 201 -11.38 8.34 23.02
N ASN A 202 -11.58 8.34 24.34
CA ASN A 202 -12.01 7.17 25.11
C ASN A 202 -13.47 6.81 24.77
N VAL A 203 -14.38 7.78 24.59
CA VAL A 203 -15.73 7.50 24.08
C VAL A 203 -15.68 6.86 22.68
N ARG A 204 -14.87 7.38 21.74
CA ARG A 204 -14.73 6.76 20.41
C ARG A 204 -14.12 5.37 20.45
N ALA A 205 -13.15 5.12 21.35
CA ALA A 205 -12.59 3.80 21.57
C ALA A 205 -13.64 2.82 22.14
N LEU A 206 -14.52 3.30 23.04
CA LEU A 206 -15.63 2.50 23.57
C LEU A 206 -16.62 2.14 22.46
N VAL A 207 -16.92 3.09 21.58
CA VAL A 207 -17.81 2.87 20.44
C VAL A 207 -17.25 1.79 19.52
N ASP A 208 -15.94 1.76 19.27
CA ASP A 208 -15.31 0.69 18.49
C ASP A 208 -15.21 -0.65 19.25
N PHE A 209 -14.97 -0.65 20.56
CA PHE A 209 -15.05 -1.84 21.42
C PHE A 209 -16.44 -2.49 21.37
N VAL A 210 -17.50 -1.68 21.51
CA VAL A 210 -18.91 -2.10 21.40
C VAL A 210 -19.22 -2.55 19.98
N ARG A 211 -18.74 -1.83 18.95
CA ARG A 211 -18.96 -2.16 17.53
C ARG A 211 -18.34 -3.50 17.11
N LYS A 212 -17.18 -3.87 17.69
CA LYS A 212 -16.57 -5.21 17.49
C LYS A 212 -17.40 -6.34 18.10
N ARG A 213 -18.16 -6.08 19.17
CA ARG A 213 -18.81 -7.09 20.02
C ARG A 213 -20.32 -7.24 19.78
N ASP A 214 -21.00 -6.20 19.28
CA ASP A 214 -22.42 -6.20 18.92
C ASP A 214 -22.73 -7.28 17.86
N LYS A 215 -23.60 -8.24 18.23
CA LYS A 215 -23.97 -9.37 17.36
C LYS A 215 -24.71 -8.93 16.09
N ARG A 216 -25.47 -7.83 16.15
CA ARG A 216 -26.15 -7.22 15.00
C ARG A 216 -25.11 -6.71 14.00
N MET A 217 -24.11 -5.97 14.49
CA MET A 217 -23.01 -5.43 13.66
C MET A 217 -22.14 -6.55 13.08
N ILE A 218 -21.75 -7.55 13.88
CA ILE A 218 -20.95 -8.70 13.40
C ILE A 218 -21.67 -9.43 12.26
N LYS A 219 -22.99 -9.68 12.41
CA LYS A 219 -23.81 -10.29 11.35
C LYS A 219 -23.80 -9.45 10.08
N TYR A 220 -24.11 -8.15 10.17
CA TYR A 220 -24.14 -7.24 9.03
C TYR A 220 -22.79 -7.10 8.33
N LEU A 221 -21.68 -7.03 9.08
CA LEU A 221 -20.34 -6.98 8.50
C LEU A 221 -20.02 -8.27 7.74
N LYS A 222 -20.32 -9.44 8.33
CA LYS A 222 -20.15 -10.73 7.65
C LYS A 222 -20.98 -10.81 6.37
N GLU A 223 -22.28 -10.51 6.43
CA GLU A 223 -23.17 -10.53 5.25
C GLU A 223 -22.69 -9.56 4.16
N LYS A 224 -22.13 -8.41 4.55
CA LYS A 224 -21.56 -7.42 3.63
C LYS A 224 -20.23 -7.87 3.01
N GLU A 225 -19.40 -8.61 3.73
CA GLU A 225 -18.17 -9.21 3.20
C GLU A 225 -18.49 -10.39 2.28
N GLU A 226 -19.45 -11.25 2.63
CA GLU A 226 -19.94 -12.33 1.78
C GLU A 226 -20.57 -11.79 0.48
N ALA A 227 -21.40 -10.75 0.56
CA ALA A 227 -21.95 -10.06 -0.62
C ALA A 227 -20.87 -9.39 -1.48
N LYS A 228 -19.85 -8.77 -0.85
CA LYS A 228 -18.70 -8.19 -1.57
C LYS A 228 -17.85 -9.26 -2.25
N ALA A 229 -17.65 -10.42 -1.62
CA ALA A 229 -16.92 -11.56 -2.18
C ALA A 229 -17.70 -12.18 -3.35
N ALA A 230 -19.02 -12.35 -3.22
CA ALA A 230 -19.88 -12.81 -4.31
C ALA A 230 -19.82 -11.85 -5.51
N ALA A 231 -19.98 -10.54 -5.29
CA ALA A 231 -19.88 -9.52 -6.34
C ALA A 231 -18.45 -9.36 -6.93
N ALA A 232 -17.41 -9.78 -6.22
CA ALA A 232 -16.05 -9.85 -6.74
C ALA A 232 -15.89 -11.08 -7.64
N ALA A 233 -16.33 -12.26 -7.19
CA ALA A 233 -16.29 -13.51 -7.96
C ALA A 233 -17.17 -13.46 -9.22
N GLU A 234 -18.31 -12.75 -9.17
CA GLU A 234 -19.14 -12.46 -10.35
C GLU A 234 -18.39 -11.62 -11.38
N LYS A 235 -17.73 -10.53 -10.94
CA LYS A 235 -16.92 -9.67 -11.81
C LYS A 235 -15.68 -10.39 -12.37
N GLU A 236 -15.06 -11.27 -11.59
CA GLU A 236 -13.95 -12.10 -12.04
C GLU A 236 -14.40 -13.09 -13.10
N LYS A 237 -15.55 -13.77 -12.90
CA LYS A 237 -16.16 -14.64 -13.92
C LYS A 237 -16.50 -13.88 -15.19
N ALA A 238 -17.16 -12.73 -15.10
CA ALA A 238 -17.50 -11.90 -16.26
C ALA A 238 -16.25 -11.36 -16.99
N ALA A 239 -15.16 -11.06 -16.26
CA ALA A 239 -13.88 -10.69 -16.86
C ALA A 239 -13.19 -11.88 -17.55
N ALA A 240 -13.23 -13.07 -16.95
CA ALA A 240 -12.70 -14.30 -17.53
C ALA A 240 -13.49 -14.73 -18.78
N GLU A 241 -14.82 -14.65 -18.75
CA GLU A 241 -15.71 -14.92 -19.88
C GLU A 241 -15.47 -13.92 -21.02
N ARG A 242 -15.40 -12.62 -20.72
CA ARG A 242 -15.05 -11.60 -21.73
C ARG A 242 -13.65 -11.83 -22.33
N LYS A 243 -12.69 -12.26 -21.51
CA LYS A 243 -11.33 -12.59 -21.98
C LYS A 243 -11.37 -13.82 -22.89
N ALA A 244 -12.05 -14.89 -22.49
CA ALA A 244 -12.20 -16.11 -23.27
C ALA A 244 -12.94 -15.86 -24.60
N ALA A 245 -13.97 -15.01 -24.60
CA ALA A 245 -14.67 -14.58 -25.82
C ALA A 245 -13.74 -13.83 -26.78
N PHE A 246 -12.90 -12.92 -26.28
CA PHE A 246 -11.90 -12.22 -27.10
C PHE A 246 -10.79 -13.14 -27.60
N GLU A 247 -10.33 -14.10 -26.79
CA GLU A 247 -9.34 -15.10 -27.20
C GLU A 247 -9.93 -16.07 -28.26
N ALA A 248 -11.22 -16.42 -28.15
CA ALA A 248 -11.95 -17.21 -29.14
C ALA A 248 -12.22 -16.42 -30.44
N GLU A 249 -12.59 -15.14 -30.36
CA GLU A 249 -12.74 -14.24 -31.51
C GLU A 249 -11.41 -14.11 -32.28
N LYS A 250 -10.31 -13.89 -31.55
CA LYS A 250 -8.95 -13.86 -32.13
C LYS A 250 -8.59 -15.20 -32.78
N ALA A 251 -8.88 -16.33 -32.12
CA ALA A 251 -8.57 -17.65 -32.67
C ALA A 251 -9.40 -17.96 -33.93
N ALA A 252 -10.68 -17.58 -33.96
CA ALA A 252 -11.55 -17.72 -35.13
C ALA A 252 -11.09 -16.83 -36.29
N PHE A 253 -10.68 -15.59 -36.02
CA PHE A 253 -10.09 -14.70 -37.02
C PHE A 253 -8.79 -15.28 -37.60
N GLN A 254 -7.90 -15.79 -36.74
CA GLN A 254 -6.64 -16.40 -37.18
C GLN A 254 -6.89 -17.66 -38.03
N ALA A 255 -7.77 -18.57 -37.59
CA ALA A 255 -8.12 -19.77 -38.35
C ALA A 255 -8.80 -19.46 -39.69
N ALA A 256 -9.61 -18.39 -39.77
CA ALA A 256 -10.19 -17.93 -41.02
C ALA A 256 -9.12 -17.38 -41.98
N TRP A 257 -8.13 -16.64 -41.47
CA TRP A 257 -7.00 -16.12 -42.26
C TRP A 257 -6.08 -17.25 -42.75
N GLU A 258 -5.76 -18.23 -41.91
CA GLU A 258 -4.98 -19.42 -42.28
C GLU A 258 -5.72 -20.25 -43.36
N ALA A 259 -7.04 -20.42 -43.23
CA ALA A 259 -7.86 -21.09 -44.25
C ALA A 259 -7.97 -20.29 -45.57
N GLU A 260 -7.96 -18.96 -45.53
CA GLU A 260 -7.93 -18.11 -46.73
C GLU A 260 -6.55 -18.20 -47.43
N GLU A 261 -5.44 -18.25 -46.67
CA GLU A 261 -4.11 -18.47 -47.23
C GLU A 261 -4.02 -19.84 -47.94
N GLU A 262 -4.47 -20.92 -47.29
CA GLU A 262 -4.52 -22.27 -47.87
C GLU A 262 -5.45 -22.37 -49.10
N SER A 263 -6.61 -21.71 -49.05
CA SER A 263 -7.60 -21.67 -50.15
C SER A 263 -7.15 -20.80 -51.32
N SER A 264 -6.20 -19.89 -51.10
CA SER A 264 -5.68 -19.04 -52.18
C SER A 264 -4.91 -19.89 -53.21
N HIS A 265 -5.50 -20.05 -54.39
CA HIS A 265 -4.89 -20.78 -55.51
C HIS A 265 -3.47 -20.28 -55.82
N THR A 266 -3.21 -18.99 -55.57
CA THR A 266 -1.89 -18.35 -55.62
C THR A 266 -0.89 -18.90 -54.62
N ALA A 267 -1.26 -19.16 -53.36
CA ALA A 267 -0.35 -19.76 -52.38
C ALA A 267 -0.08 -21.23 -52.71
N ALA A 268 -1.10 -21.99 -53.14
CA ALA A 268 -0.91 -23.37 -53.59
C ALA A 268 0.07 -23.45 -54.79
N LEU A 269 -0.12 -22.60 -55.81
CA LEU A 269 0.79 -22.48 -56.95
C LEU A 269 2.18 -21.97 -56.55
N LEU A 270 2.30 -21.12 -55.51
CA LEU A 270 3.59 -20.69 -54.99
C LEU A 270 4.32 -21.80 -54.21
N ARG A 271 3.61 -22.62 -53.42
CA ARG A 271 4.17 -23.82 -52.80
C ARG A 271 4.66 -24.78 -53.89
N GLU A 272 3.83 -25.10 -54.87
CA GLU A 272 4.20 -25.98 -56.00
C GLU A 272 5.38 -25.41 -56.81
N GLU A 273 5.42 -24.10 -57.10
CA GLU A 273 6.54 -23.47 -57.80
C GLU A 273 7.83 -23.47 -56.96
N VAL A 274 7.73 -23.31 -55.63
CA VAL A 274 8.88 -23.35 -54.71
C VAL A 274 9.41 -24.78 -54.58
N GLU A 275 8.56 -25.78 -54.37
CA GLU A 275 8.94 -27.20 -54.36
C GLU A 275 9.54 -27.61 -55.70
N ARG A 276 8.94 -27.20 -56.82
CA ARG A 276 9.46 -27.41 -58.17
C ARG A 276 10.79 -26.69 -58.42
N ARG A 277 11.07 -25.58 -57.74
CA ARG A 277 12.38 -24.88 -57.77
C ARG A 277 13.39 -25.54 -56.87
N GLN A 278 12.98 -26.05 -55.70
CA GLN A 278 13.82 -26.81 -54.78
C GLN A 278 14.25 -28.14 -55.42
N ALA A 279 13.33 -28.92 -55.99
CA ALA A 279 13.63 -30.14 -56.74
C ALA A 279 14.46 -29.89 -58.03
N LYS A 280 14.45 -28.66 -58.58
CA LYS A 280 15.35 -28.24 -59.67
C LYS A 280 16.69 -27.68 -59.18
N ALA A 281 16.78 -27.24 -57.92
CA ALA A 281 18.02 -26.87 -57.25
C ALA A 281 18.74 -28.10 -56.68
N GLU A 282 17.99 -29.15 -56.32
CA GLU A 282 18.46 -30.50 -55.97
C GLU A 282 18.91 -31.31 -57.21
N VAL A 283 19.40 -30.61 -58.24
CA VAL A 283 20.42 -31.21 -59.11
C VAL A 283 21.67 -31.33 -58.24
N VAL A 284 21.86 -32.52 -57.64
CA VAL A 284 23.01 -32.81 -56.78
C VAL A 284 24.29 -32.74 -57.62
N VAL A 285 24.88 -31.54 -57.68
CA VAL A 285 26.19 -31.31 -58.27
C VAL A 285 27.22 -31.88 -57.31
N LEU A 286 27.64 -33.12 -57.58
CA LEU A 286 28.65 -33.78 -56.77
C LEU A 286 30.00 -33.17 -57.11
N VAL A 287 30.49 -32.31 -56.21
CA VAL A 287 31.80 -31.67 -56.34
C VAL A 287 32.86 -32.60 -55.76
N CYS A 288 34.01 -32.70 -56.43
CA CYS A 288 35.22 -33.25 -55.84
C CYS A 288 36.01 -32.10 -55.18
N ASP A 289 36.07 -32.05 -53.85
CA ASP A 289 36.60 -30.91 -53.10
C ASP A 289 38.08 -30.57 -53.41
N LEU A 290 38.88 -31.60 -53.70
CA LEU A 290 40.32 -31.46 -53.98
C LEU A 290 40.58 -30.91 -55.39
N CYS A 291 39.88 -31.44 -56.40
CA CYS A 291 40.02 -30.97 -57.78
C CYS A 291 39.09 -29.78 -58.12
N LYS A 292 38.13 -29.46 -57.24
CA LYS A 292 37.05 -28.48 -57.41
C LYS A 292 36.29 -28.63 -58.72
N LYS A 293 36.04 -29.90 -59.10
CA LYS A 293 35.33 -30.28 -60.33
C LYS A 293 33.93 -30.75 -60.00
N GLU A 294 32.97 -30.21 -60.75
CA GLU A 294 31.54 -30.52 -60.67
C GLU A 294 31.17 -31.72 -61.55
N PHE A 295 30.45 -32.69 -60.99
CA PHE A 295 29.97 -33.87 -61.71
C PHE A 295 28.45 -34.01 -61.59
N LYS A 296 27.83 -34.55 -62.64
CA LYS A 296 26.36 -34.66 -62.77
C LYS A 296 25.84 -36.07 -62.51
N SER A 297 26.71 -36.97 -62.04
CA SER A 297 26.39 -38.36 -61.70
C SER A 297 27.49 -38.95 -60.83
N GLU A 298 27.11 -39.73 -59.83
CA GLU A 298 28.00 -40.42 -58.89
C GLU A 298 29.07 -41.28 -59.61
N LYS A 299 28.70 -41.95 -60.71
CA LYS A 299 29.64 -42.75 -61.52
C LYS A 299 30.71 -41.89 -62.21
N GLN A 300 30.43 -40.62 -62.49
CA GLN A 300 31.44 -39.69 -63.01
C GLN A 300 32.41 -39.26 -61.90
N VAL A 301 31.92 -39.09 -60.66
CA VAL A 301 32.76 -38.83 -59.48
C VAL A 301 33.67 -40.02 -59.22
N GLN A 302 33.14 -41.24 -59.13
CA GLN A 302 33.93 -42.45 -58.86
C GLN A 302 35.04 -42.67 -59.91
N ASN A 303 34.73 -42.47 -61.20
CA ASN A 303 35.73 -42.50 -62.27
C ASN A 303 36.76 -41.35 -62.18
N HIS A 304 36.36 -40.19 -61.64
CA HIS A 304 37.28 -39.09 -61.38
C HIS A 304 38.22 -39.38 -60.20
N LEU A 305 37.68 -39.88 -59.08
CA LEU A 305 38.47 -40.27 -57.90
C LEU A 305 39.49 -41.35 -58.25
N GLY A 306 39.10 -42.33 -59.09
CA GLY A 306 40.01 -43.35 -59.63
C GLY A 306 41.05 -42.83 -60.63
N SER A 307 40.94 -41.59 -61.13
CA SER A 307 41.86 -41.03 -62.12
C SER A 307 43.24 -40.72 -61.53
N LYS A 308 44.32 -41.03 -62.27
CA LYS A 308 45.69 -40.82 -61.77
C LYS A 308 45.93 -39.37 -61.32
N LYS A 309 45.45 -38.38 -62.09
CA LYS A 309 45.57 -36.95 -61.76
C LYS A 309 44.76 -36.51 -60.53
N HIS A 310 43.75 -37.28 -60.12
CA HIS A 310 43.06 -37.02 -58.86
C HIS A 310 43.88 -37.59 -57.70
N ARG A 311 44.32 -38.86 -57.80
CA ARG A 311 45.15 -39.50 -56.77
C ARG A 311 46.47 -38.74 -56.53
N GLU A 312 47.13 -38.30 -57.60
CA GLU A 312 48.29 -37.39 -57.54
C GLU A 312 47.98 -36.06 -56.79
N GLN A 313 46.74 -35.57 -56.82
CA GLN A 313 46.29 -34.39 -56.08
C GLN A 313 45.77 -34.69 -54.67
N MET A 314 45.44 -35.94 -54.33
CA MET A 314 45.15 -36.36 -52.94
C MET A 314 46.44 -36.40 -52.11
N ILE A 315 47.49 -37.02 -52.67
CA ILE A 315 48.83 -37.10 -52.08
C ILE A 315 49.39 -35.68 -51.85
N LEU A 316 49.32 -34.81 -52.86
CA LEU A 316 49.75 -33.40 -52.75
C LEU A 316 48.94 -32.55 -51.76
N ALA A 317 47.80 -33.04 -51.28
CA ALA A 317 46.95 -32.39 -50.29
C ALA A 317 47.06 -32.99 -48.88
N GLY A 318 47.89 -34.02 -48.68
CA GLY A 318 48.05 -34.70 -47.39
C GLY A 318 46.80 -35.45 -46.93
N LEU A 319 46.02 -35.98 -47.87
CA LEU A 319 44.76 -36.69 -47.62
C LEU A 319 44.83 -38.09 -48.22
N ASP A 320 45.22 -39.05 -47.37
CA ASP A 320 45.61 -40.41 -47.73
C ASP A 320 44.44 -41.31 -48.23
N PRO A 321 44.56 -41.89 -49.44
CA PRO A 321 43.73 -42.99 -49.92
C PRO A 321 44.50 -44.29 -50.19
N ALA A 322 45.85 -44.26 -50.15
CA ALA A 322 46.82 -45.34 -50.28
C ALA A 322 48.30 -44.83 -50.43
N GLU A 323 48.79 -43.96 -49.53
CA GLU A 323 50.22 -43.90 -49.15
C GLU A 323 50.76 -45.32 -48.89
N LEU A 324 49.86 -46.15 -48.35
CA LEU A 324 49.93 -47.60 -48.24
C LEU A 324 50.53 -48.32 -49.47
N ASP A 325 50.08 -48.03 -50.70
CA ASP A 325 50.60 -48.66 -51.93
C ASP A 325 51.94 -48.06 -52.39
N GLU A 326 52.20 -46.79 -52.05
CA GLU A 326 53.44 -46.08 -52.40
C GLU A 326 54.63 -46.57 -51.58
N LEU A 327 54.42 -46.81 -50.28
CA LEU A 327 55.49 -47.11 -49.32
C LEU A 327 55.77 -48.62 -49.17
N LEU A 328 54.75 -49.49 -49.30
CA LEU A 328 54.91 -50.95 -49.19
C LEU A 328 55.92 -51.54 -50.18
N ALA A 329 56.02 -50.97 -51.38
CA ALA A 329 56.80 -51.53 -52.48
C ALA A 329 58.29 -51.15 -52.46
N LEU A 330 58.64 -49.98 -51.90
CA LEU A 330 59.97 -49.39 -52.06
C LEU A 330 60.86 -49.42 -50.80
N GLU A 331 60.31 -49.44 -49.58
CA GLU A 331 61.15 -49.36 -48.38
C GLU A 331 61.79 -50.71 -47.98
N GLN A 332 61.06 -51.83 -48.13
CA GLN A 332 61.40 -53.03 -47.36
C GLN A 332 62.64 -53.83 -47.83
N GLN A 333 63.03 -53.78 -49.12
CA GLN A 333 63.97 -54.78 -49.66
C GLN A 333 65.09 -54.27 -50.59
N GLU A 334 65.04 -53.03 -51.08
CA GLU A 334 66.16 -52.42 -51.82
C GLU A 334 66.83 -51.28 -51.02
N SER A 335 68.12 -51.03 -51.27
CA SER A 335 68.91 -49.92 -50.67
C SER A 335 69.13 -49.91 -49.15
N ALA A 336 69.37 -51.09 -48.60
CA ALA A 336 70.14 -51.37 -47.38
C ALA A 336 71.11 -50.28 -46.84
N LYS A 337 71.04 -50.06 -45.51
CA LYS A 337 71.99 -49.44 -44.55
C LYS A 337 72.00 -47.89 -44.37
N PRO A 338 72.45 -47.37 -43.19
CA PRO A 338 71.89 -46.14 -42.60
C PRO A 338 72.89 -45.02 -42.22
N THR A 339 72.40 -43.78 -41.98
CA THR A 339 72.97 -42.80 -41.01
C THR A 339 71.98 -41.71 -40.53
N SER A 340 71.71 -41.69 -39.21
CA SER A 340 71.60 -40.56 -38.22
C SER A 340 71.94 -39.09 -38.59
N PRO A 341 71.67 -38.06 -37.72
CA PRO A 341 70.52 -37.81 -36.79
C PRO A 341 70.15 -36.27 -36.62
N TYR A 342 69.45 -35.89 -35.52
CA TYR A 342 68.94 -34.55 -35.06
C TYR A 342 67.62 -34.07 -35.74
N ALA A 343 66.53 -33.61 -35.08
CA ALA A 343 66.24 -32.82 -33.84
C ALA A 343 66.17 -31.28 -34.11
N ASP A 344 65.34 -30.44 -33.46
CA ASP A 344 64.56 -30.49 -32.19
C ASP A 344 63.18 -29.75 -32.26
N ASP A 345 62.34 -29.95 -31.21
CA ASP A 345 61.28 -29.08 -30.61
C ASP A 345 60.14 -28.39 -31.43
N ALA A 346 59.03 -27.87 -30.84
CA ALA A 346 58.05 -28.32 -29.81
C ALA A 346 57.22 -27.11 -29.26
N TYR A 347 56.04 -27.38 -28.64
CA TYR A 347 55.10 -26.45 -27.96
C TYR A 347 54.36 -25.39 -28.81
N ASP A 348 53.17 -24.87 -28.45
CA ASP A 348 51.97 -25.35 -27.71
C ASP A 348 50.85 -24.29 -27.89
N SER A 349 49.55 -24.61 -27.74
CA SER A 349 48.45 -23.71 -28.15
C SER A 349 47.15 -23.68 -27.33
N GLU A 350 47.00 -24.42 -26.23
CA GLU A 350 45.71 -24.51 -25.51
C GLU A 350 45.30 -23.24 -24.70
N ALA A 351 46.08 -22.16 -24.73
CA ALA A 351 45.90 -20.99 -23.87
C ALA A 351 44.83 -19.96 -24.31
N GLU A 352 44.56 -19.79 -25.62
CA GLU A 352 43.70 -18.68 -26.09
C GLU A 352 42.19 -18.95 -25.94
N ALA A 353 41.75 -20.20 -26.09
CA ALA A 353 40.32 -20.55 -26.16
C ALA A 353 39.52 -20.21 -24.89
N ALA A 354 40.17 -20.24 -23.72
CA ALA A 354 39.52 -19.95 -22.43
C ALA A 354 39.23 -18.45 -22.23
N ALA A 355 39.97 -17.55 -22.88
CA ALA A 355 39.89 -16.11 -22.63
C ALA A 355 38.66 -15.43 -23.26
N ASP A 356 38.24 -15.87 -24.45
CA ASP A 356 37.11 -15.22 -25.17
C ASP A 356 35.75 -15.57 -24.55
N ALA A 357 35.57 -16.83 -24.13
CA ALA A 357 34.36 -17.29 -23.45
C ALA A 357 34.02 -16.45 -22.20
N ALA A 358 35.04 -16.08 -21.40
CA ALA A 358 34.88 -15.25 -20.22
C ALA A 358 34.40 -13.83 -20.55
N ARG A 359 34.92 -13.21 -21.62
CA ARG A 359 34.48 -11.87 -22.08
C ARG A 359 33.01 -11.88 -22.53
N LYS A 360 32.61 -12.92 -23.25
CA LYS A 360 31.24 -13.06 -23.80
C LYS A 360 30.18 -13.20 -22.69
N ALA A 361 30.50 -13.92 -21.62
CA ALA A 361 29.63 -14.04 -20.45
C ALA A 361 29.47 -12.69 -19.69
N ALA A 362 30.56 -11.94 -19.51
CA ALA A 362 30.52 -10.65 -18.81
C ALA A 362 29.65 -9.60 -19.52
N ALA A 363 29.69 -9.57 -20.86
CA ALA A 363 28.86 -8.66 -21.67
C ALA A 363 27.35 -8.92 -21.48
N ALA A 364 26.93 -10.19 -21.46
CA ALA A 364 25.53 -10.57 -21.29
C ALA A 364 24.97 -10.21 -19.90
N ALA A 365 25.79 -10.33 -18.85
CA ALA A 365 25.41 -9.92 -17.50
C ALA A 365 25.18 -8.40 -17.38
N SER A 366 26.04 -7.60 -18.03
CA SER A 366 25.94 -6.13 -18.04
C SER A 366 24.67 -5.64 -18.77
N ALA A 367 24.35 -6.22 -19.93
CA ALA A 367 23.14 -5.86 -20.67
C ALA A 367 21.85 -6.12 -19.84
N LYS A 368 21.83 -7.22 -19.07
CA LYS A 368 20.67 -7.60 -18.26
C LYS A 368 20.44 -6.69 -17.05
N SER A 369 21.49 -6.12 -16.44
CA SER A 369 21.31 -5.16 -15.33
C SER A 369 20.81 -3.79 -15.82
N GLN A 370 21.27 -3.34 -16.99
CA GLN A 370 20.82 -2.07 -17.58
C GLN A 370 19.33 -2.10 -17.97
N ALA A 371 18.82 -3.23 -18.47
CA ALA A 371 17.40 -3.41 -18.78
C ALA A 371 16.49 -3.23 -17.54
N VAL A 372 16.85 -3.86 -16.42
CA VAL A 372 16.06 -3.79 -15.17
C VAL A 372 16.01 -2.36 -14.61
N SER A 373 17.11 -1.61 -14.67
CA SER A 373 17.11 -0.19 -14.24
C SER A 373 16.26 0.72 -15.14
N ALA A 374 16.07 0.37 -16.41
CA ALA A 374 15.23 1.13 -17.33
C ALA A 374 13.74 0.95 -17.03
N GLU A 375 13.30 -0.29 -16.75
CA GLU A 375 11.92 -0.57 -16.31
C GLU A 375 11.59 0.13 -14.98
N GLU A 376 12.53 0.16 -14.03
CA GLU A 376 12.32 0.82 -12.72
C GLU A 376 12.15 2.35 -12.85
N GLU A 377 12.91 3.00 -13.75
CA GLU A 377 12.72 4.43 -14.05
C GLU A 377 11.44 4.71 -14.83
N GLU A 378 11.02 3.82 -15.74
CA GLU A 378 9.74 4.00 -16.44
C GLU A 378 8.54 3.83 -15.48
N ALA A 379 8.61 2.90 -14.53
CA ALA A 379 7.60 2.75 -13.48
C ALA A 379 7.47 4.03 -12.62
N LYS A 380 8.60 4.64 -12.22
CA LYS A 380 8.61 5.92 -11.47
C LYS A 380 8.05 7.09 -12.29
N ARG A 381 8.30 7.12 -13.62
CA ARG A 381 7.68 8.09 -14.53
C ARG A 381 6.15 7.96 -14.56
N ARG A 382 5.64 6.73 -14.74
CA ARG A 382 4.19 6.46 -14.79
C ARG A 382 3.47 6.86 -13.49
N ASP A 383 4.03 6.51 -12.33
CA ASP A 383 3.49 6.93 -11.01
C ASP A 383 3.46 8.47 -10.85
N ARG A 384 4.50 9.17 -11.33
CA ARG A 384 4.54 10.64 -11.33
C ARG A 384 3.46 11.25 -12.22
N GLU A 385 3.27 10.73 -13.43
CA GLU A 385 2.22 11.20 -14.34
C GLU A 385 0.82 11.00 -13.77
N ASP A 386 0.55 9.86 -13.13
CA ASP A 386 -0.77 9.59 -12.52
C ASP A 386 -1.04 10.45 -11.28
N LYS A 387 0.00 10.81 -10.52
CA LYS A 387 -0.08 11.83 -9.46
C LYS A 387 -0.38 13.21 -10.04
N GLU A 388 0.18 13.55 -11.20
CA GLU A 388 -0.06 14.83 -11.89
C GLU A 388 -1.47 14.91 -12.51
N LYS A 389 -1.96 13.82 -13.14
CA LYS A 389 -3.35 13.68 -13.63
C LYS A 389 -4.37 13.89 -12.50
N LYS A 390 -4.22 13.18 -11.37
CA LYS A 390 -5.09 13.33 -10.18
C LYS A 390 -5.03 14.73 -9.58
N ALA A 391 -3.88 15.42 -9.64
CA ALA A 391 -3.76 16.80 -9.22
C ALA A 391 -4.45 17.79 -10.19
N ALA A 392 -4.47 17.51 -11.49
CA ALA A 392 -5.17 18.29 -12.50
C ALA A 392 -6.70 18.13 -12.41
N GLU A 393 -7.19 16.91 -12.25
CA GLU A 393 -8.61 16.57 -12.04
C GLU A 393 -9.18 17.32 -10.81
N LYS A 394 -8.48 17.23 -9.66
CA LYS A 394 -8.85 17.95 -8.43
C LYS A 394 -8.77 19.48 -8.55
N ARG A 395 -8.04 20.02 -9.54
CA ARG A 395 -8.04 21.45 -9.90
C ARG A 395 -9.24 21.81 -10.77
N GLN A 396 -9.67 20.93 -11.68
CA GLN A 396 -10.89 21.12 -12.48
C GLN A 396 -12.15 21.09 -11.60
N GLU A 397 -12.29 20.07 -10.75
CA GLU A 397 -13.39 19.95 -9.77
C GLU A 397 -13.56 21.23 -8.91
N ARG A 398 -12.44 21.81 -8.45
CA ARG A 398 -12.42 23.07 -7.70
C ARG A 398 -12.80 24.30 -8.54
N LYS A 399 -12.46 24.33 -9.84
CA LYS A 399 -12.90 25.39 -10.76
C LYS A 399 -14.40 25.29 -11.01
N GLU A 400 -14.95 24.09 -11.19
CA GLU A 400 -16.40 23.91 -11.39
C GLU A 400 -17.20 24.27 -10.14
N LYS A 401 -16.77 23.84 -8.95
CA LYS A 401 -17.41 24.23 -7.67
C LYS A 401 -17.38 25.74 -7.41
N ARG A 402 -16.33 26.46 -7.86
CA ARG A 402 -16.33 27.94 -7.86
C ARG A 402 -17.26 28.54 -8.92
N LYS A 403 -17.41 27.89 -10.08
CA LYS A 403 -18.24 28.36 -11.21
C LYS A 403 -19.75 28.18 -10.95
N THR A 404 -20.14 27.15 -10.20
CA THR A 404 -21.53 26.99 -9.72
C THR A 404 -21.86 28.02 -8.63
N GLN A 405 -21.06 28.11 -7.56
CA GLN A 405 -21.28 29.10 -6.49
C GLN A 405 -21.41 30.54 -6.99
N LYS A 406 -20.64 30.94 -8.02
CA LYS A 406 -20.72 32.29 -8.61
C LYS A 406 -21.99 32.53 -9.46
N LYS A 407 -22.76 31.48 -9.78
CA LYS A 407 -24.02 31.55 -10.53
C LYS A 407 -25.24 31.73 -9.62
N ASP A 408 -25.15 31.26 -8.37
CA ASP A 408 -26.26 31.21 -7.42
C ASP A 408 -26.34 32.46 -6.49
N THR A 409 -25.61 33.53 -6.82
CA THR A 409 -25.59 34.79 -6.05
C THR A 409 -26.44 35.87 -6.75
N PRO A 410 -27.59 36.31 -6.19
CA PRO A 410 -28.39 37.39 -6.78
C PRO A 410 -27.69 38.75 -6.73
N PRO A 411 -27.94 39.66 -7.69
CA PRO A 411 -27.40 41.02 -7.65
C PRO A 411 -28.08 41.86 -6.54
N PRO A 412 -27.36 42.74 -5.84
CA PRO A 412 -27.94 43.62 -4.83
C PRO A 412 -28.80 44.73 -5.47
N ALA A 413 -29.94 45.03 -4.86
CA ALA A 413 -30.84 46.08 -5.30
C ALA A 413 -30.34 47.49 -4.91
N PRO A 414 -30.64 48.54 -5.72
CA PRO A 414 -30.21 49.91 -5.43
C PRO A 414 -31.16 50.64 -4.48
N THR A 415 -30.61 51.44 -3.55
CA THR A 415 -31.36 52.38 -2.72
C THR A 415 -30.77 53.79 -2.83
N ALA A 416 -31.61 54.79 -3.05
CA ALA A 416 -31.23 56.20 -3.24
C ALA A 416 -31.20 57.00 -1.92
N ALA A 417 -30.71 58.25 -1.96
CA ALA A 417 -30.36 59.05 -0.78
C ALA A 417 -30.92 60.49 -0.79
N ALA A 418 -31.06 61.08 0.41
CA ALA A 418 -31.11 62.53 0.71
C ALA A 418 -30.91 62.71 2.24
N SER A 419 -29.83 63.34 2.71
CA SER A 419 -29.68 64.77 3.10
C SER A 419 -30.19 65.08 4.54
N ALA A 420 -29.68 66.07 5.30
CA ALA A 420 -28.70 67.13 5.00
C ALA A 420 -27.77 67.45 6.20
N ALA A 421 -26.76 68.31 5.99
CA ALA A 421 -25.86 68.90 7.00
C ALA A 421 -26.27 70.39 7.28
N PRO A 422 -25.49 71.34 7.87
CA PRO A 422 -24.02 71.51 7.99
C PRO A 422 -23.59 71.85 9.46
N ALA A 423 -22.48 72.52 9.86
CA ALA A 423 -21.35 73.17 9.17
C ALA A 423 -20.07 73.28 10.05
N ALA A 424 -18.89 73.12 9.43
CA ALA A 424 -17.61 73.83 9.70
C ALA A 424 -16.93 73.70 11.11
N VAL A 425 -15.63 74.00 11.32
CA VAL A 425 -14.57 74.65 10.51
C VAL A 425 -13.26 73.82 10.56
N ALA A 426 -12.42 73.88 9.51
CA ALA A 426 -11.12 73.18 9.39
C ALA A 426 -9.94 74.21 9.41
N PRO A 427 -8.62 73.91 9.19
CA PRO A 427 -7.98 72.87 8.36
C PRO A 427 -6.83 72.15 9.14
N LYS A 428 -5.66 71.66 8.65
CA LYS A 428 -4.92 71.61 7.36
C LYS A 428 -3.80 70.55 7.52
N GLY A 429 -3.43 69.68 6.57
CA GLY A 429 -4.05 69.28 5.31
C GLY A 429 -3.08 68.50 4.38
N LYS A 430 -3.63 67.85 3.34
CA LYS A 430 -2.97 67.27 2.14
C LYS A 430 -2.11 65.98 2.30
N SER A 431 -2.09 65.04 1.33
CA SER A 431 -3.00 64.77 0.19
C SER A 431 -2.67 63.48 -0.58
N LYS A 432 -3.70 62.78 -1.10
CA LYS A 432 -3.67 61.71 -2.15
C LYS A 432 -2.90 60.41 -1.80
N GLY A 433 -3.44 59.20 -1.95
CA GLY A 433 -4.83 58.76 -2.15
C GLY A 433 -5.15 58.12 -3.50
N LYS A 434 -5.38 56.80 -3.50
CA LYS A 434 -6.30 56.04 -4.37
C LYS A 434 -6.50 54.64 -3.79
N ALA A 435 -7.69 54.06 -3.94
CA ALA A 435 -7.90 52.62 -3.74
C ALA A 435 -7.52 51.87 -5.03
N ALA A 436 -7.06 50.63 -4.88
CA ALA A 436 -6.80 49.70 -5.97
C ALA A 436 -7.47 48.35 -5.65
N VAL A 437 -7.76 47.57 -6.70
CA VAL A 437 -8.16 46.17 -6.58
C VAL A 437 -6.97 45.38 -6.03
N VAL A 438 -7.24 44.36 -5.21
CA VAL A 438 -6.23 43.35 -4.86
C VAL A 438 -6.40 42.19 -5.84
N ASP A 439 -5.62 42.22 -6.90
CA ASP A 439 -5.44 41.08 -7.80
C ASP A 439 -4.35 40.17 -7.19
N ASP A 440 -4.65 38.86 -7.05
CA ASP A 440 -3.76 37.86 -6.43
C ASP A 440 -2.61 37.43 -7.38
N ASP A 441 -1.67 38.32 -7.68
CA ASP A 441 -0.45 38.05 -8.46
C ASP A 441 0.83 38.24 -7.60
N ASP A 442 1.04 37.34 -6.63
CA ASP A 442 2.27 37.25 -5.80
C ASP A 442 3.50 36.79 -6.64
N GLU A 443 4.14 37.72 -7.36
CA GLU A 443 5.44 37.47 -7.96
C GLU A 443 6.60 37.67 -6.98
N PHE A 444 7.43 36.64 -6.80
CA PHE A 444 8.55 36.61 -5.86
C PHE A 444 9.81 37.22 -6.51
N GLY A 445 10.13 38.47 -6.17
CA GLY A 445 11.33 39.17 -6.63
C GLY A 445 12.64 38.66 -6.02
N CYS A 446 13.74 38.71 -6.80
CA CYS A 446 15.08 38.46 -6.29
C CYS A 446 15.69 39.73 -5.66
N GLY A 447 16.26 39.61 -4.44
CA GLY A 447 16.89 40.74 -3.75
C GLY A 447 18.22 41.21 -4.36
N SER A 448 18.81 40.43 -5.28
CA SER A 448 20.12 40.72 -5.89
C SER A 448 20.08 40.95 -7.41
N CYS A 449 18.95 40.73 -8.08
CA CYS A 449 18.80 40.97 -9.51
C CYS A 449 17.34 41.35 -9.86
N PRO A 450 17.08 42.05 -10.98
CA PRO A 450 15.75 42.60 -11.30
C PRO A 450 14.75 41.56 -11.83
N MET A 451 14.92 40.26 -11.54
CA MET A 451 13.99 39.21 -12.00
C MET A 451 12.97 38.85 -10.91
N THR A 452 11.71 38.77 -11.33
CA THR A 452 10.58 38.26 -10.56
C THR A 452 10.24 36.83 -10.98
N PHE A 453 9.63 36.07 -10.06
CA PHE A 453 9.34 34.65 -10.26
C PHE A 453 7.92 34.30 -9.78
N PRO A 454 7.04 33.73 -10.61
CA PRO A 454 5.66 33.38 -10.22
C PRO A 454 5.51 32.33 -9.11
N THR A 455 6.60 31.80 -8.55
CA THR A 455 6.57 30.94 -7.36
C THR A 455 7.86 31.06 -6.54
N LEU A 456 7.73 30.98 -5.21
CA LEU A 456 8.87 30.90 -4.28
C LEU A 456 9.90 29.82 -4.67
N LYS A 457 9.45 28.68 -5.21
CA LYS A 457 10.35 27.58 -5.66
C LYS A 457 11.19 27.95 -6.88
N MET A 458 10.69 28.82 -7.76
CA MET A 458 11.47 29.35 -8.88
C MET A 458 12.50 30.37 -8.40
N LEU A 459 12.12 31.28 -7.48
CA LEU A 459 13.07 32.18 -6.81
C LEU A 459 14.18 31.40 -6.11
N GLN A 460 13.85 30.43 -5.24
CA GLN A 460 14.82 29.58 -4.54
C GLN A 460 15.77 28.85 -5.50
N LYS A 461 15.27 28.36 -6.65
CA LYS A 461 16.09 27.72 -7.67
C LYS A 461 17.00 28.70 -8.41
N HIS A 462 16.57 29.95 -8.60
CA HIS A 462 17.39 31.02 -9.16
C HIS A 462 18.49 31.46 -8.18
N LEU A 463 18.15 31.77 -6.92
CA LEU A 463 19.11 32.15 -5.87
C LEU A 463 20.24 31.11 -5.75
N LYS A 464 19.87 29.83 -5.71
CA LYS A 464 20.82 28.70 -5.61
C LYS A 464 21.63 28.45 -6.89
N LYS A 465 21.14 28.87 -8.07
CA LYS A 465 21.87 28.74 -9.34
C LYS A 465 22.90 29.85 -9.53
N GLU A 466 22.51 31.11 -9.27
CA GLU A 466 23.38 32.27 -9.45
C GLU A 466 24.25 32.57 -8.21
N ARG A 467 24.11 31.77 -7.12
CA ARG A 467 24.75 31.95 -5.80
C ARG A 467 24.46 33.32 -5.17
N HIS A 468 23.19 33.73 -5.25
CA HIS A 468 22.62 34.83 -4.46
C HIS A 468 22.09 34.32 -3.10
N GLU A 469 22.81 33.41 -2.44
CA GLU A 469 22.45 32.96 -1.10
C GLU A 469 22.71 34.10 -0.10
N GLU A 470 21.74 34.39 0.76
CA GLU A 470 21.62 35.65 1.48
C GLU A 470 22.78 35.87 2.48
N ARG A 471 23.38 37.06 2.43
CA ARG A 471 24.44 37.49 3.36
C ARG A 471 23.87 38.38 4.46
N ALA A 472 22.93 37.84 5.23
CA ALA A 472 22.31 38.45 6.40
C ALA A 472 22.09 37.39 7.49
#